data_AF-A0A3B9NAU7-F1
#
_entry.id   AF-A0A3B9NAU7-F1
#
_cell.length_a   1.000
_cell.length_b   1.000
_cell.length_c   1.000
_cell.angle_alpha   90.00
_cell.angle_beta   90.00
_cell.angle_gamma   90.00
#
_symmetry.space_group_name_H-M   'P 1'
#
loop_
_entity.id
_entity.type
_entity.pdbx_description
1 polymer ?
#
loop_
_entity_poly.entity_id
_entity_poly.type
_entity_poly.pdbx_seq_one_letter_code
_entity_poly.pdbx_strand_id
1 'polypeptide(L)'
;MYKVAMYNTIKTLLSHGKSIREIASELGMCRKTVSRIQKALERGLEEPLPQVRPKLLDDHLDDIQVYKEMGLSAILIRQRLHEQHGLDVSYPSVARSIERLKKQEVFVPLHSDPGEEAQVDFGYMGTFRRNGRPVKVWVFSMVLSHSRYSFYKLVTSQRVDEFLDCHIKAFEYFGGVPRTVKLDNLKSGVITPDLYEPELQRRYAEFLSYYSCAGIACRPRRPQDKGKVESSIKYVKNNFLKGFDGNSYEDLLCGLKVWNEETCNKRVHGTTRRIPLAVFEQYEKHALLALPPVRYEILEVGSRKVTRLAHVSYRHNYYSVPAAYAGRTVRLESNGTCLKIFDGSTRIALHQVSAQMGMYVSLEEHRPDYKKNISREEYKRLMGSIGPSGVATFE
;
A
#
# COMPACT_ATOMS: atom_id res chain seq x y z
N MET A 1 -1.96 40.72 -17.86
CA MET A 1 -3.06 40.22 -18.71
C MET A 1 -4.35 40.63 -18.03
N TYR A 2 -5.25 41.34 -18.70
CA TYR A 2 -6.55 41.67 -18.09
C TYR A 2 -7.39 40.40 -18.10
N LYS A 3 -8.03 40.06 -16.98
CA LYS A 3 -8.97 38.94 -16.93
C LYS A 3 -10.08 39.21 -17.95
N VAL A 4 -10.55 38.18 -18.65
CA VAL A 4 -11.65 38.26 -19.66
C VAL A 4 -12.86 39.04 -19.12
N ALA A 5 -13.16 38.88 -17.83
CA ALA A 5 -14.17 39.66 -17.12
C ALA A 5 -13.99 41.18 -17.25
N MET A 6 -12.77 41.69 -17.08
CA MET A 6 -12.46 43.13 -17.17
C MET A 6 -12.63 43.66 -18.60
N TYR A 7 -12.28 42.84 -19.60
CA TYR A 7 -12.46 43.19 -21.01
C TYR A 7 -13.95 43.31 -21.36
N ASN A 8 -14.76 42.35 -20.89
CA ASN A 8 -16.21 42.37 -21.07
C ASN A 8 -16.87 43.54 -20.35
N THR A 9 -16.45 43.87 -19.12
CA THR A 9 -16.94 45.06 -18.41
C THR A 9 -16.69 46.34 -19.21
N ILE A 10 -15.51 46.49 -19.80
CA ILE A 10 -15.18 47.67 -20.63
C ILE A 10 -15.99 47.67 -21.93
N LYS A 11 -16.15 46.52 -22.59
CA LYS A 11 -17.01 46.37 -23.78
C LYS A 11 -18.44 46.80 -23.47
N THR A 12 -19.01 46.35 -22.35
CA THR A 12 -20.34 46.73 -21.89
C THR A 12 -20.44 48.21 -21.56
N LEU A 13 -19.50 48.79 -20.83
CA LEU A 13 -19.56 50.21 -20.48
C LEU A 13 -19.41 51.13 -21.71
N LEU A 14 -18.60 50.72 -22.69
CA LEU A 14 -18.50 51.40 -23.99
C LEU A 14 -19.81 51.29 -24.80
N SER A 15 -20.48 50.14 -24.79
CA SER A 15 -21.77 49.98 -25.49
C SER A 15 -22.91 50.80 -24.86
N HIS A 16 -22.79 51.15 -23.58
CA HIS A 16 -23.71 52.05 -22.88
C HIS A 16 -23.35 53.53 -23.07
N GLY A 17 -22.40 53.85 -23.94
CA GLY A 17 -22.03 55.23 -24.29
C GLY A 17 -21.15 55.96 -23.26
N LYS A 18 -20.60 55.26 -22.26
CA LYS A 18 -19.68 55.88 -21.29
C LYS A 18 -18.35 56.27 -21.96
N SER A 19 -17.82 57.41 -21.57
CA SER A 19 -16.53 57.90 -22.07
C SER A 19 -15.35 57.11 -21.48
N ILE A 20 -14.22 57.10 -22.20
CA ILE A 20 -12.96 56.50 -21.74
C ILE A 20 -12.55 57.01 -20.34
N ARG A 21 -12.84 58.28 -20.03
CA ARG A 21 -12.49 58.90 -18.74
C ARG A 21 -13.35 58.35 -17.61
N GLU A 22 -14.64 58.19 -17.83
CA GLU A 22 -15.57 57.64 -16.83
C GLU A 22 -15.25 56.18 -16.54
N ILE A 23 -15.06 55.37 -17.58
CA ILE A 23 -14.68 53.96 -17.46
C ILE A 23 -13.35 53.81 -16.71
N ALA A 24 -12.36 54.66 -17.03
CA ALA A 24 -11.07 54.66 -16.36
C ALA A 24 -11.17 55.03 -14.87
N SER A 25 -12.03 55.99 -14.52
CA SER A 25 -12.25 56.41 -13.14
C SER A 25 -13.02 55.36 -12.34
N GLU A 26 -14.07 54.78 -12.93
CA GLU A 26 -14.94 53.79 -12.32
C GLU A 26 -14.23 52.45 -12.07
N LEU A 27 -13.36 52.04 -12.99
CA LEU A 27 -12.59 50.79 -12.87
C LEU A 27 -11.19 50.98 -12.26
N GLY A 28 -10.82 52.21 -11.87
CA GLY A 28 -9.49 52.52 -11.31
C GLY A 28 -8.33 52.19 -12.25
N MET A 29 -8.50 52.38 -13.57
CA MET A 29 -7.52 52.00 -14.58
C MET A 29 -6.94 53.18 -15.37
N CYS A 30 -5.77 52.97 -15.98
CA CYS A 30 -5.19 53.97 -16.88
C CYS A 30 -6.07 54.16 -18.14
N ARG A 31 -6.36 55.42 -18.50
CA ARG A 31 -7.11 55.80 -19.73
C ARG A 31 -6.51 55.19 -21.00
N LYS A 32 -5.18 55.03 -21.07
CA LYS A 32 -4.50 54.39 -22.21
C LYS A 32 -4.91 52.92 -22.38
N THR A 33 -5.21 52.23 -21.29
CA THR A 33 -5.69 50.84 -21.32
C THR A 33 -7.10 50.74 -21.89
N VAL A 34 -8.02 51.59 -21.43
CA VAL A 34 -9.40 51.63 -21.92
C VAL A 34 -9.44 52.02 -23.39
N SER A 35 -8.65 53.03 -23.80
CA SER A 35 -8.52 53.44 -25.21
C SER A 35 -7.95 52.31 -26.10
N ARG A 36 -6.97 51.54 -25.61
CA ARG A 36 -6.44 50.38 -26.33
C ARG A 36 -7.50 49.28 -26.52
N ILE A 37 -8.34 49.06 -25.51
CA ILE A 37 -9.41 48.06 -25.57
C ILE A 37 -10.52 48.51 -26.52
N GLN A 38 -10.92 49.79 -26.47
CA GLN A 38 -11.86 50.38 -27.44
C GLN A 38 -11.38 50.21 -28.88
N LYS A 39 -10.13 50.57 -29.18
CA LYS A 39 -9.54 50.38 -30.52
C LYS A 39 -9.46 48.92 -30.95
N ALA A 40 -9.34 47.99 -30.00
CA ALA A 40 -9.34 46.56 -30.30
C ALA A 40 -10.77 46.07 -30.64
N LEU A 41 -11.78 46.56 -29.91
CA LEU A 41 -13.19 46.27 -30.17
C LEU A 41 -13.65 46.83 -31.53
N GLU A 42 -13.23 48.05 -31.88
CA GLU A 42 -13.47 48.66 -33.21
C GLU A 42 -12.85 47.84 -34.35
N ARG A 43 -11.79 47.08 -34.07
CA ARG A 43 -11.15 46.16 -35.03
C ARG A 43 -11.78 44.76 -35.03
N GLY A 44 -12.90 44.56 -34.35
CA GLY A 44 -13.63 43.28 -34.31
C GLY A 44 -12.98 42.21 -33.42
N LEU A 45 -12.01 42.56 -32.56
CA LEU A 45 -11.46 41.60 -31.60
C LEU A 45 -12.44 41.47 -30.43
N GLU A 46 -12.98 40.27 -30.22
CA GLU A 46 -13.92 40.01 -29.12
C GLU A 46 -13.22 39.73 -27.78
N GLU A 47 -11.93 39.43 -27.82
CA GLU A 47 -11.11 39.12 -26.65
C GLU A 47 -9.72 39.76 -26.75
N PRO A 48 -9.07 40.06 -25.61
CA PRO A 48 -7.71 40.56 -25.63
C PRO A 48 -6.78 39.47 -26.15
N LEU A 49 -6.12 39.73 -27.28
CA LEU A 49 -5.12 38.81 -27.83
C LEU A 49 -4.07 38.49 -26.75
N PRO A 50 -3.80 37.20 -26.49
CA PRO A 50 -2.77 36.83 -25.53
C PRO A 50 -1.44 37.41 -26.00
N GLN A 51 -0.76 38.16 -25.12
CA GLN A 51 0.62 38.56 -25.39
C GLN A 51 1.50 37.31 -25.30
N VAL A 52 1.76 36.70 -26.45
CA VAL A 52 2.80 35.69 -26.58
C VAL A 52 4.13 36.45 -26.64
N ARG A 53 4.84 36.48 -25.52
CA ARG A 53 6.23 36.93 -25.54
C ARG A 53 7.07 35.77 -26.08
N PRO A 54 7.79 35.93 -27.19
CA PRO A 54 8.72 34.90 -27.64
C PRO A 54 9.72 34.64 -26.53
N LYS A 55 9.88 33.38 -26.13
CA LYS A 55 10.90 33.00 -25.15
C LYS A 55 12.16 32.67 -25.94
N LEU A 56 13.30 33.10 -25.41
CA LEU A 56 14.63 32.86 -26.00
C LEU A 56 14.91 31.39 -26.34
N LEU A 57 14.27 30.45 -25.63
CA LEU A 57 14.44 29.01 -25.82
C LEU A 57 13.40 28.39 -26.78
N ASP A 58 12.44 29.16 -27.31
CA ASP A 58 11.44 28.62 -28.23
C ASP A 58 12.07 28.19 -29.57
N ASP A 59 13.13 28.88 -30.02
CA ASP A 59 13.85 28.57 -31.26
C ASP A 59 14.79 27.35 -31.14
N HIS A 60 15.03 26.86 -29.92
CA HIS A 60 15.95 25.75 -29.63
C HIS A 60 15.25 24.55 -29.00
N LEU A 61 13.92 24.47 -29.11
CA LEU A 61 13.14 23.37 -28.53
C LEU A 61 13.49 22.00 -29.14
N ASP A 62 13.84 21.96 -30.42
CA ASP A 62 14.22 20.73 -31.11
C ASP A 62 15.56 20.18 -30.58
N ASP A 63 16.56 21.04 -30.40
CA ASP A 63 17.85 20.66 -29.81
C ASP A 63 17.69 20.17 -28.36
N ILE A 64 16.86 20.85 -27.57
CA ILE A 64 16.53 20.44 -26.19
C ILE A 64 15.85 19.08 -26.19
N GLN A 65 14.95 18.81 -27.15
CA GLN A 65 14.28 17.52 -27.29
C GLN A 65 15.28 16.42 -27.64
N VAL A 66 16.19 16.64 -28.59
CA VAL A 66 17.26 15.69 -28.94
C VAL A 66 18.14 15.40 -27.72
N TYR A 67 18.61 16.41 -27.00
CA TYR A 67 19.44 16.20 -25.81
C TYR A 67 18.72 15.46 -24.69
N LYS A 68 17.42 15.71 -24.53
CA LYS A 68 16.56 14.98 -23.60
C LYS A 68 16.40 13.51 -24.01
N GLU A 69 16.24 13.23 -25.30
CA GLU A 69 16.15 11.85 -25.83
C GLU A 69 17.49 11.09 -25.67
N MET A 70 18.61 11.80 -25.70
CA MET A 70 19.93 11.26 -25.35
C MET A 70 20.12 11.01 -23.84
N GLY A 71 19.12 11.34 -22.99
CA GLY A 71 19.17 11.12 -21.55
C GLY A 71 20.00 12.13 -20.76
N LEU A 72 20.31 13.30 -21.34
CA LEU A 72 21.13 14.32 -20.67
C LEU A 72 20.35 15.02 -19.55
N SER A 73 21.05 15.35 -18.46
CA SER A 73 20.49 16.12 -17.36
C SER A 73 20.22 17.57 -17.79
N ALA A 74 19.28 18.25 -17.12
CA ALA A 74 18.97 19.66 -17.42
C ALA A 74 20.19 20.60 -17.27
N ILE A 75 21.17 20.22 -16.44
CA ILE A 75 22.44 20.95 -16.30
C ILE A 75 23.30 20.76 -17.56
N LEU A 76 23.42 19.52 -18.05
CA LEU A 76 24.18 19.23 -19.28
C LEU A 76 23.51 19.83 -20.52
N ILE A 77 22.18 19.82 -20.59
CA ILE A 77 21.42 20.49 -21.65
C ILE A 77 21.72 21.99 -21.65
N ARG A 78 21.73 22.64 -20.48
CA ARG A 78 22.10 24.06 -20.36
C ARG A 78 23.52 24.32 -20.85
N GLN A 79 24.47 23.46 -20.47
CA GLN A 79 25.86 23.58 -20.89
C GLN A 79 26.00 23.42 -22.41
N ARG A 80 25.31 22.45 -23.02
CA ARG A 80 25.30 22.26 -24.47
C ARG A 80 24.68 23.41 -25.24
N LEU A 81 23.59 23.99 -24.72
CA LEU A 81 22.98 25.18 -25.30
C LEU A 81 23.94 26.38 -25.29
N HIS A 82 24.74 26.53 -24.23
CA HIS A 82 25.77 27.56 -24.15
C HIS A 82 26.93 27.27 -25.12
N GLU A 83 27.43 26.04 -25.17
CA GLU A 83 28.56 25.64 -26.02
C GLU A 83 28.24 25.71 -27.52
N GLN A 84 27.03 25.32 -27.94
CA GLN A 84 26.67 25.24 -29.36
C GLN A 84 25.97 26.48 -29.90
N HIS A 85 25.23 27.20 -29.06
CA HIS A 85 24.42 28.35 -29.50
C HIS A 85 24.76 29.66 -28.78
N GLY A 86 25.74 29.66 -27.85
CA GLY A 86 26.13 30.86 -27.11
C GLY A 86 25.05 31.38 -26.16
N LEU A 87 24.07 30.55 -25.79
CA LEU A 87 22.92 30.98 -24.99
C LEU A 87 23.24 30.94 -23.49
N ASP A 88 23.25 32.11 -22.85
CA ASP A 88 23.31 32.21 -21.40
C ASP A 88 21.89 32.19 -20.79
N VAL A 89 21.41 30.97 -20.51
CA VAL A 89 20.07 30.73 -19.97
C VAL A 89 20.12 30.12 -18.58
N SER A 90 19.24 30.59 -17.69
CA SER A 90 19.15 30.06 -16.34
C SER A 90 18.62 28.62 -16.31
N TYR A 91 19.10 27.83 -15.34
CA TYR A 91 18.63 26.45 -15.12
C TYR A 91 17.09 26.32 -15.05
N PRO A 92 16.35 27.20 -14.32
CA PRO A 92 14.89 27.13 -14.31
C PRO A 92 14.23 27.33 -15.68
N SER A 93 14.88 28.04 -16.61
CA SER A 93 14.36 28.25 -17.97
C SER A 93 14.52 27.00 -18.83
N VAL A 94 15.65 26.30 -18.70
CA VAL A 94 15.88 24.99 -19.34
C VAL A 94 14.94 23.94 -18.75
N ALA A 95 14.83 23.86 -17.42
CA ALA A 95 13.92 22.92 -16.74
C ALA A 95 12.45 23.11 -17.16
N ARG A 96 11.97 24.37 -17.24
CA ARG A 96 10.62 24.67 -17.73
C ARG A 96 10.41 24.29 -19.20
N SER A 97 11.44 24.41 -20.03
CA SER A 97 11.37 24.04 -21.46
C SER A 97 11.34 22.52 -21.62
N ILE A 98 12.13 21.79 -20.84
CA ILE A 98 12.08 20.31 -20.76
C ILE A 98 10.70 19.83 -20.29
N GLU A 99 10.09 20.53 -19.31
CA GLU A 99 8.74 20.24 -18.82
C GLU A 99 7.68 20.48 -19.91
N ARG A 100 7.80 21.57 -20.69
CA ARG A 100 6.92 21.83 -21.85
C ARG A 100 7.01 20.75 -22.92
N LEU A 101 8.21 20.20 -23.12
CA LEU A 101 8.48 19.10 -24.06
C LEU A 101 8.05 17.73 -23.52
N LYS A 102 7.59 17.62 -22.27
CA LYS A 102 6.92 16.39 -21.84
C LYS A 102 5.59 16.32 -22.58
N LYS A 103 5.50 15.39 -23.54
CA LYS A 103 4.22 14.97 -24.10
C LYS A 103 3.31 14.66 -22.93
N GLN A 104 2.15 15.32 -22.88
CA GLN A 104 1.11 14.91 -21.96
C GLN A 104 0.68 13.50 -22.40
N GLU A 105 1.04 12.50 -21.61
CA GLU A 105 0.57 11.15 -21.86
C GLU A 105 -0.96 11.17 -21.78
N VAL A 106 -1.60 10.79 -22.88
CA VAL A 106 -3.04 10.59 -22.94
C VAL A 106 -3.32 9.22 -22.34
N PHE A 107 -4.06 9.19 -21.23
CA PHE A 107 -4.49 7.96 -20.61
C PHE A 107 -5.94 7.68 -21.00
N VAL A 108 -6.24 6.44 -21.36
CA VAL A 108 -7.62 5.98 -21.54
C VAL A 108 -8.16 5.64 -20.14
N PRO A 109 -9.30 6.22 -19.70
CA PRO A 109 -9.96 5.79 -18.48
C PRO A 109 -10.38 4.31 -18.61
N LEU A 110 -9.70 3.42 -17.89
CA LEU A 110 -10.13 2.03 -17.79
C LEU A 110 -11.32 1.99 -16.82
N HIS A 111 -12.51 1.73 -17.34
CA HIS A 111 -13.68 1.42 -16.53
C HIS A 111 -13.68 -0.09 -16.27
N SER A 112 -13.55 -0.48 -15.01
CA SER A 112 -13.74 -1.87 -14.58
C SER A 112 -15.22 -2.10 -14.29
N ASP A 113 -15.72 -3.28 -14.65
CA ASP A 113 -17.07 -3.71 -14.28
C ASP A 113 -17.17 -3.88 -12.75
N PRO A 114 -18.37 -3.76 -12.15
CA PRO A 114 -18.57 -3.95 -10.73
C PRO A 114 -18.06 -5.33 -10.27
N GLY A 115 -17.22 -5.34 -9.23
CA GLY A 115 -16.70 -6.58 -8.63
C GLY A 115 -15.56 -7.24 -9.42
N GLU A 116 -15.16 -6.66 -10.55
CA GLU A 116 -14.18 -7.27 -11.46
C GLU A 116 -12.75 -7.10 -10.94
N GLU A 117 -12.37 -5.90 -10.53
CA GLU A 117 -10.98 -5.56 -10.20
C GLU A 117 -10.91 -4.77 -8.89
N ALA A 118 -9.96 -5.14 -8.03
CA ALA A 118 -9.46 -4.30 -6.96
C ALA A 118 -7.97 -4.00 -7.17
N GLN A 119 -7.54 -2.81 -6.76
CA GLN A 119 -6.15 -2.39 -6.82
C GLN A 119 -5.57 -2.35 -5.41
N VAL A 120 -4.39 -2.94 -5.27
CA VAL A 120 -3.63 -2.95 -4.01
C VAL A 120 -2.40 -2.08 -4.14
N ASP A 121 -2.24 -1.18 -3.17
CA ASP A 121 -1.08 -0.31 -3.01
C ASP A 121 -0.57 -0.43 -1.57
N PHE A 122 0.72 -0.18 -1.36
CA PHE A 122 1.38 -0.32 -0.08
C PHE A 122 2.39 0.81 0.13
N GLY A 123 2.33 1.47 1.29
CA GLY A 123 3.08 2.70 1.48
C GLY A 123 3.54 2.97 2.90
N TYR A 124 4.75 3.48 3.04
CA TYR A 124 5.29 3.91 4.34
C TYR A 124 4.61 5.19 4.84
N MET A 125 4.06 5.15 6.06
CA MET A 125 3.38 6.27 6.73
C MET A 125 4.29 7.07 7.66
N GLY A 126 5.33 6.46 8.23
CA GLY A 126 6.22 7.14 9.17
C GLY A 126 6.57 6.27 10.37
N THR A 127 7.17 6.90 11.38
CA THR A 127 7.50 6.25 12.66
C THR A 127 6.57 6.79 13.74
N PHE A 128 5.90 5.89 14.47
CA PHE A 128 4.99 6.22 15.56
C PHE A 128 5.43 5.53 16.86
N ARG A 129 4.87 5.92 18.00
CA ARG A 129 5.15 5.24 19.28
C ARG A 129 4.09 4.19 19.57
N ARG A 130 4.52 2.97 19.86
CA ARG A 130 3.68 1.88 20.33
C ARG A 130 4.26 1.36 21.64
N ASN A 131 3.50 1.44 22.73
CA ASN A 131 3.97 1.08 24.08
C ASN A 131 5.33 1.72 24.43
N GLY A 132 5.48 3.02 24.14
CA GLY A 132 6.71 3.78 24.39
C GLY A 132 7.86 3.57 23.40
N ARG A 133 7.80 2.54 22.54
CA ARG A 133 8.85 2.21 21.56
C ARG A 133 8.54 2.78 20.17
N PRO A 134 9.53 3.31 19.44
CA PRO A 134 9.34 3.73 18.06
C PRO A 134 9.13 2.51 17.15
N VAL A 135 8.08 2.55 16.34
CA VAL A 135 7.74 1.52 15.36
C VAL A 135 7.51 2.18 13.99
N LYS A 136 8.08 1.55 12.95
CA LYS A 136 7.78 1.94 11.57
C LYS A 136 6.38 1.47 11.21
N VAL A 137 5.62 2.32 10.55
CA VAL A 137 4.23 2.07 10.18
C VAL A 137 4.08 2.20 8.67
N TRP A 138 3.41 1.22 8.08
CA TRP A 138 2.98 1.23 6.69
C TRP A 138 1.46 1.15 6.64
N VAL A 139 0.89 1.54 5.51
CA VAL A 139 -0.52 1.36 5.22
C VAL A 139 -0.66 0.44 4.01
N PHE A 140 -1.47 -0.59 4.18
CA PHE A 140 -2.04 -1.39 3.13
C PHE A 140 -3.31 -0.70 2.63
N SER A 141 -3.45 -0.58 1.31
CA SER A 141 -4.66 -0.07 0.67
C SER A 141 -5.18 -1.10 -0.31
N MET A 142 -6.48 -1.39 -0.26
CA MET A 142 -7.20 -2.08 -1.32
C MET A 142 -8.38 -1.21 -1.75
N VAL A 143 -8.48 -0.92 -3.04
CA VAL A 143 -9.52 -0.05 -3.61
C VAL A 143 -10.25 -0.80 -4.73
N LEU A 144 -11.56 -0.92 -4.62
CA LEU A 144 -12.39 -1.49 -5.70
C LEU A 144 -12.37 -0.55 -6.92
N SER A 145 -12.06 -1.07 -8.09
CA SER A 145 -11.84 -0.26 -9.29
C SER A 145 -13.12 0.36 -9.84
N HIS A 146 -14.30 -0.21 -9.61
CA HIS A 146 -15.55 0.37 -10.09
C HIS A 146 -16.03 1.52 -9.18
N SER A 147 -16.32 1.23 -7.91
CA SER A 147 -16.85 2.22 -6.96
C SER A 147 -15.82 3.19 -6.41
N ARG A 148 -14.52 2.84 -6.45
CA ARG A 148 -13.45 3.49 -5.67
C ARG A 148 -13.62 3.35 -4.16
N TYR A 149 -14.46 2.43 -3.70
CA TYR A 149 -14.61 2.11 -2.28
C TYR A 149 -13.31 1.49 -1.76
N SER A 150 -12.79 2.06 -0.67
CA SER A 150 -11.44 1.79 -0.22
C SER A 150 -11.41 1.19 1.18
N PHE A 151 -10.51 0.23 1.35
CA PHE A 151 -10.10 -0.32 2.63
C PHE A 151 -8.65 0.08 2.89
N TYR A 152 -8.38 0.53 4.12
CA TYR A 152 -7.02 0.80 4.58
C TYR A 152 -6.75 0.07 5.89
N LYS A 153 -5.52 -0.43 6.04
CA LYS A 153 -5.07 -1.09 7.25
C LYS A 153 -3.62 -0.74 7.53
N LEU A 154 -3.34 -0.33 8.77
CA LEU A 154 -1.97 -0.11 9.22
C LEU A 154 -1.30 -1.43 9.55
N VAL A 155 -0.03 -1.52 9.23
CA VAL A 155 0.82 -2.67 9.52
C VAL A 155 2.19 -2.19 9.99
N THR A 156 2.79 -2.99 10.87
CA THR A 156 4.11 -2.69 11.47
C THR A 156 5.20 -3.63 10.98
N SER A 157 4.81 -4.64 10.21
CA SER A 157 5.71 -5.56 9.55
C SER A 157 5.25 -5.73 8.10
N GLN A 158 6.14 -6.30 7.31
CA GLN A 158 5.94 -6.51 5.89
C GLN A 158 6.05 -7.98 5.52
N ARG A 159 5.84 -8.85 6.51
CA ARG A 159 5.87 -10.29 6.28
C ARG A 159 4.64 -10.71 5.47
N VAL A 160 4.81 -11.80 4.73
CA VAL A 160 3.79 -12.40 3.87
C VAL A 160 2.49 -12.67 4.65
N ASP A 161 2.59 -13.20 5.85
CA ASP A 161 1.44 -13.50 6.72
C ASP A 161 0.61 -12.24 7.02
N GLU A 162 1.25 -11.11 7.29
CA GLU A 162 0.54 -9.85 7.53
C GLU A 162 -0.08 -9.30 6.24
N PHE A 163 0.58 -9.49 5.09
CA PHE A 163 0.05 -9.13 3.78
C PHE A 163 -1.19 -9.95 3.38
N LEU A 164 -1.18 -11.26 3.62
CA LEU A 164 -2.35 -12.13 3.44
C LEU A 164 -3.49 -11.74 4.39
N ASP A 165 -3.20 -11.48 5.67
CA ASP A 165 -4.19 -11.02 6.64
C ASP A 165 -4.79 -9.65 6.27
N CYS A 166 -4.06 -8.80 5.53
CA CYS A 166 -4.61 -7.57 4.98
C CYS A 166 -5.65 -7.84 3.89
N HIS A 167 -5.40 -8.79 2.99
CA HIS A 167 -6.36 -9.17 1.95
C HIS A 167 -7.61 -9.80 2.55
N ILE A 168 -7.45 -10.72 3.51
CA ILE A 168 -8.59 -11.35 4.19
C ILE A 168 -9.48 -10.30 4.82
N LYS A 169 -8.91 -9.38 5.60
CA LYS A 169 -9.68 -8.31 6.25
C LYS A 169 -10.30 -7.33 5.25
N ALA A 170 -9.66 -7.10 4.10
CA ALA A 170 -10.23 -6.29 3.04
C ALA A 170 -11.47 -6.98 2.42
N PHE A 171 -11.37 -8.27 2.10
CA PHE A 171 -12.49 -9.04 1.56
C PHE A 171 -13.65 -9.13 2.56
N GLU A 172 -13.34 -9.32 3.85
CA GLU A 172 -14.32 -9.29 4.94
C GLU A 172 -14.97 -7.90 5.06
N TYR A 173 -14.19 -6.81 4.94
CA TYR A 173 -14.69 -5.44 4.98
C TYR A 173 -15.64 -5.14 3.80
N PHE A 174 -15.31 -5.62 2.60
CA PHE A 174 -16.19 -5.50 1.44
C PHE A 174 -17.39 -6.47 1.49
N GLY A 175 -17.36 -7.47 2.38
CA GLY A 175 -18.36 -8.54 2.42
C GLY A 175 -18.33 -9.46 1.19
N GLY A 176 -17.21 -9.49 0.46
CA GLY A 176 -17.05 -10.24 -0.79
C GLY A 176 -15.65 -10.10 -1.38
N VAL A 177 -15.37 -10.89 -2.41
CA VAL A 177 -14.07 -10.96 -3.07
C VAL A 177 -14.18 -10.44 -4.51
N PRO A 178 -13.30 -9.54 -4.97
CA PRO A 178 -13.23 -9.16 -6.38
C PRO A 178 -12.73 -10.34 -7.23
N ARG A 179 -13.05 -10.38 -8.52
CA ARG A 179 -12.52 -11.45 -9.41
C ARG A 179 -11.01 -11.35 -9.59
N THR A 180 -10.49 -10.13 -9.63
CA THR A 180 -9.08 -9.87 -9.85
C THR A 180 -8.53 -8.86 -8.84
N VAL A 181 -7.33 -9.11 -8.34
CA VAL A 181 -6.55 -8.17 -7.55
C VAL A 181 -5.32 -7.78 -8.36
N LYS A 182 -5.23 -6.49 -8.66
CA LYS A 182 -4.11 -5.88 -9.36
C LYS A 182 -3.13 -5.31 -8.36
N LEU A 183 -1.90 -5.82 -8.41
CA LEU A 183 -0.81 -5.36 -7.57
C LEU A 183 0.00 -4.32 -8.31
N ASP A 184 -0.01 -3.09 -7.80
CA ASP A 184 0.67 -2.01 -8.46
C ASP A 184 2.11 -1.80 -7.98
N ASN A 185 3.02 -1.73 -8.95
CA ASN A 185 4.41 -1.26 -8.85
C ASN A 185 5.17 -1.55 -7.53
N LEU A 186 5.24 -2.81 -7.13
CA LEU A 186 6.07 -3.27 -6.01
C LEU A 186 7.59 -3.18 -6.28
N LYS A 187 8.00 -2.67 -7.46
CA LYS A 187 9.41 -2.52 -7.86
C LYS A 187 10.07 -1.21 -7.39
N SER A 188 9.33 -0.19 -6.95
CA SER A 188 9.97 1.10 -6.63
C SER A 188 10.24 1.29 -5.13
N GLY A 189 11.40 0.77 -4.69
CA GLY A 189 12.25 1.43 -3.69
C GLY A 189 11.77 1.48 -2.24
N VAL A 190 10.62 0.89 -1.90
CA VAL A 190 10.19 0.73 -0.52
C VAL A 190 10.11 -0.75 -0.26
N ILE A 191 11.04 -1.23 0.58
CA ILE A 191 11.01 -2.50 1.32
C ILE A 191 9.57 -3.01 1.30
N THR A 192 9.30 -4.02 0.47
CA THR A 192 8.06 -4.82 0.36
C THR A 192 8.55 -6.27 0.37
N PRO A 193 7.76 -7.26 0.83
CA PRO A 193 8.16 -8.65 0.64
C PRO A 193 8.33 -8.86 -0.87
N ASP A 194 9.49 -9.35 -1.29
CA ASP A 194 9.85 -9.49 -2.68
C ASP A 194 8.91 -10.50 -3.32
N LEU A 195 7.79 -10.05 -3.93
CA LEU A 195 6.82 -10.95 -4.56
C LEU A 195 7.42 -11.81 -5.68
N TYR A 196 8.67 -11.55 -6.07
CA TYR A 196 9.44 -12.40 -6.99
C TYR A 196 10.16 -13.56 -6.28
N GLU A 197 10.13 -13.64 -4.95
CA GLU A 197 10.50 -14.85 -4.21
C GLU A 197 9.51 -15.98 -4.56
N PRO A 198 9.98 -17.11 -5.12
CA PRO A 198 9.10 -18.17 -5.61
C PRO A 198 8.14 -18.74 -4.55
N GLU A 199 8.61 -18.85 -3.31
CA GLU A 199 7.81 -19.35 -2.18
C GLU A 199 6.67 -18.38 -1.82
N LEU A 200 6.94 -17.07 -1.85
CA LEU A 200 5.95 -16.03 -1.61
C LEU A 200 4.91 -15.99 -2.74
N GLN A 201 5.36 -16.03 -3.99
CA GLN A 201 4.47 -16.07 -5.15
C GLN A 201 3.54 -17.28 -5.07
N ARG A 202 4.07 -18.46 -4.68
CA ARG A 202 3.28 -19.68 -4.48
C ARG A 202 2.23 -19.50 -3.38
N ARG A 203 2.63 -19.05 -2.20
CA ARG A 203 1.69 -18.87 -1.06
C ARG A 203 0.60 -17.85 -1.39
N TYR A 204 0.93 -16.79 -2.11
CA TYR A 204 -0.04 -15.79 -2.53
C TYR A 204 -0.98 -16.34 -3.61
N ALA A 205 -0.47 -17.13 -4.57
CA ALA A 205 -1.30 -17.79 -5.57
C ALA A 205 -2.27 -18.81 -4.94
N GLU A 206 -1.81 -19.63 -3.99
CA GLU A 206 -2.64 -20.57 -3.22
C GLU A 206 -3.75 -19.82 -2.44
N PHE A 207 -3.39 -18.72 -1.79
CA PHE A 207 -4.34 -17.83 -1.11
C PHE A 207 -5.39 -17.27 -2.05
N LEU A 208 -5.00 -16.69 -3.19
CA LEU A 208 -5.93 -16.11 -4.15
C LEU A 208 -6.86 -17.17 -4.75
N SER A 209 -6.31 -18.35 -5.07
CA SER A 209 -7.10 -19.50 -5.54
C SER A 209 -8.15 -19.94 -4.52
N TYR A 210 -7.85 -19.91 -3.22
CA TYR A 210 -8.83 -20.25 -2.17
C TYR A 210 -10.04 -19.32 -2.18
N TYR A 211 -9.83 -18.04 -2.44
CA TYR A 211 -10.89 -17.03 -2.54
C TYR A 211 -11.49 -16.92 -3.96
N SER A 212 -11.14 -17.82 -4.88
CA SER A 212 -11.56 -17.74 -6.29
C SER A 212 -11.20 -16.41 -6.98
N CYS A 213 -10.11 -15.78 -6.52
CA CYS A 213 -9.60 -14.52 -7.04
C CYS A 213 -8.35 -14.78 -7.89
N ALA A 214 -8.11 -13.97 -8.91
CA ALA A 214 -6.88 -13.98 -9.70
C ALA A 214 -5.97 -12.80 -9.36
N GLY A 215 -4.65 -13.01 -9.41
CA GLY A 215 -3.66 -11.96 -9.17
C GLY A 215 -3.09 -11.44 -10.48
N ILE A 216 -3.15 -10.13 -10.70
CA ILE A 216 -2.58 -9.48 -11.89
C ILE A 216 -1.40 -8.60 -11.45
N ALA A 217 -0.19 -8.97 -11.84
CA ALA A 217 0.98 -8.11 -11.68
C ALA A 217 1.01 -7.05 -12.80
N CYS A 218 1.09 -5.76 -12.44
CA CYS A 218 1.29 -4.70 -13.42
C CYS A 218 2.61 -4.93 -14.21
N ARG A 219 2.54 -4.89 -15.55
CA ARG A 219 3.74 -4.93 -16.40
C ARG A 219 4.62 -3.71 -16.09
N PRO A 220 5.91 -3.89 -15.77
CA PRO A 220 6.82 -2.77 -15.59
C PRO A 220 6.90 -1.93 -16.86
N ARG A 221 6.89 -0.60 -16.72
CA ARG A 221 7.11 0.39 -17.80
C ARG A 221 5.97 0.61 -18.82
N ARG A 222 4.71 0.35 -18.46
CA ARG A 222 3.55 0.90 -19.19
C ARG A 222 2.60 1.67 -18.26
N PRO A 223 2.90 2.95 -17.96
CA PRO A 223 2.00 3.85 -17.24
C PRO A 223 0.65 4.04 -17.94
N GLN A 224 0.59 3.81 -19.27
CA GLN A 224 -0.56 4.11 -20.12
C GLN A 224 -1.84 3.36 -19.72
N ASP A 225 -1.74 2.20 -19.06
CA ASP A 225 -2.90 1.40 -18.60
C ASP A 225 -3.51 1.94 -17.30
N LYS A 226 -2.96 3.03 -16.75
CA LYS A 226 -3.52 3.75 -15.64
C LYS A 226 -3.93 5.13 -16.11
N GLY A 227 -5.20 5.26 -16.50
CA GLY A 227 -5.94 6.51 -16.26
C GLY A 227 -5.45 7.10 -14.94
N LYS A 228 -5.07 8.38 -14.92
CA LYS A 228 -4.42 9.07 -13.78
C LYS A 228 -5.30 9.00 -12.53
N VAL A 229 -5.34 7.83 -11.89
CA VAL A 229 -5.96 7.55 -10.61
C VAL A 229 -4.95 8.01 -9.58
N GLU A 230 -5.39 8.87 -8.68
CA GLU A 230 -4.58 9.32 -7.56
C GLU A 230 -4.12 8.09 -6.76
N SER A 231 -2.80 7.93 -6.55
CA SER A 231 -2.30 6.84 -5.70
C SER A 231 -2.99 6.94 -4.34
N SER A 232 -3.63 5.85 -3.92
CA SER A 232 -4.39 5.80 -2.67
C SER A 232 -3.49 6.14 -1.48
N ILE A 233 -2.21 5.73 -1.53
CA ILE A 233 -1.20 6.09 -0.53
C ILE A 233 -0.95 7.60 -0.48
N LYS A 234 -0.83 8.27 -1.64
CA LYS A 234 -0.69 9.74 -1.67
C LYS A 234 -1.93 10.42 -1.10
N TYR A 235 -3.11 9.88 -1.39
CA TYR A 235 -4.37 10.41 -0.86
C TYR A 235 -4.40 10.32 0.68
N VAL A 236 -4.09 9.15 1.25
CA VAL A 236 -3.99 8.97 2.72
C VAL A 236 -2.95 9.91 3.33
N LYS A 237 -1.75 10.02 2.75
CA LYS A 237 -0.71 10.92 3.26
C LYS A 237 -1.15 12.38 3.29
N ASN A 238 -1.82 12.85 2.24
CA ASN A 238 -2.15 14.26 2.11
C ASN A 238 -3.43 14.66 2.85
N ASN A 239 -4.40 13.76 2.96
CA ASN A 239 -5.74 14.10 3.47
C ASN A 239 -6.03 13.54 4.86
N PHE A 240 -5.36 12.46 5.27
CA PHE A 240 -5.46 11.94 6.63
C PHE A 240 -4.22 12.33 7.44
N LEU A 241 -3.05 11.85 7.02
CA LEU A 241 -1.85 11.90 7.85
C LEU A 241 -1.38 13.33 8.16
N LYS A 242 -1.51 14.27 7.21
CA LYS A 242 -1.15 15.68 7.42
C LYS A 242 -2.07 16.42 8.40
N GLY A 243 -3.31 15.96 8.56
CA GLY A 243 -4.28 16.52 9.50
C GLY A 243 -4.46 15.67 10.75
N PHE A 244 -3.57 14.71 11.00
CA PHE A 244 -3.63 13.81 12.13
C PHE A 244 -2.78 14.36 13.30
N ASP A 245 -3.44 14.69 14.41
CA ASP A 245 -2.80 15.31 15.58
C ASP A 245 -2.43 14.29 16.69
N GLY A 246 -2.71 13.00 16.49
CA GLY A 246 -2.39 11.96 17.46
C GLY A 246 -0.89 11.63 17.51
N ASN A 247 -0.44 11.10 18.66
CA ASN A 247 0.99 10.86 18.92
C ASN A 247 1.34 9.37 19.12
N SER A 248 0.33 8.49 19.19
CA SER A 248 0.54 7.04 19.33
C SER A 248 0.10 6.26 18.09
N TYR A 249 0.59 5.02 17.99
CA TYR A 249 0.15 4.06 16.98
C TYR A 249 -1.34 3.71 17.15
N GLU A 250 -1.81 3.61 18.39
CA GLU A 250 -3.20 3.33 18.74
C GLU A 250 -4.14 4.46 18.28
N ASP A 251 -3.74 5.72 18.47
CA ASP A 251 -4.47 6.87 17.95
C ASP A 251 -4.54 6.84 16.42
N LEU A 252 -3.43 6.50 15.77
CA LEU A 252 -3.34 6.45 14.31
C LEU A 252 -4.24 5.35 13.74
N LEU A 253 -4.30 4.19 14.39
CA LEU A 253 -5.21 3.10 14.05
C LEU A 253 -6.68 3.54 14.12
N CYS A 254 -7.07 4.14 15.24
CA CYS A 254 -8.43 4.60 15.45
C CYS A 254 -8.80 5.71 14.46
N GLY A 255 -7.93 6.71 14.33
CA GLY A 255 -8.11 7.84 13.42
C GLY A 255 -8.24 7.40 11.96
N LEU A 256 -7.41 6.45 11.51
CA LEU A 256 -7.48 5.96 10.12
C LEU A 256 -8.81 5.25 9.86
N LYS A 257 -9.29 4.43 10.81
CA LYS A 257 -10.56 3.74 10.68
C LYS A 257 -11.71 4.73 10.53
N VAL A 258 -11.81 5.68 11.47
CA VAL A 258 -12.86 6.71 11.46
C VAL A 258 -12.78 7.53 10.18
N TRP A 259 -11.58 7.98 9.78
CA TRP A 259 -11.40 8.76 8.57
C TRP A 259 -11.79 7.97 7.31
N ASN A 260 -11.47 6.67 7.24
CA ASN A 260 -11.84 5.86 6.09
C ASN A 260 -13.38 5.75 5.93
N GLU A 261 -14.07 5.46 7.04
CA GLU A 261 -15.53 5.26 7.07
C GLU A 261 -16.30 6.57 6.89
N GLU A 262 -15.88 7.63 7.58
CA GLU A 262 -16.65 8.88 7.67
C GLU A 262 -16.24 9.92 6.61
N THR A 263 -15.00 9.87 6.11
CA THR A 263 -14.49 10.86 5.16
C THR A 263 -14.17 10.24 3.81
N CYS A 264 -13.26 9.25 3.76
CA CYS A 264 -12.74 8.73 2.49
C CYS A 264 -13.84 8.12 1.62
N ASN A 265 -14.68 7.25 2.19
CA ASN A 265 -15.71 6.53 1.44
C ASN A 265 -17.02 7.33 1.26
N LYS A 266 -17.25 8.39 2.04
CA LYS A 266 -18.44 9.26 1.94
C LYS A 266 -18.23 10.53 1.13
N ARG A 267 -16.99 10.84 0.72
CA ARG A 267 -16.68 12.02 -0.11
C ARG A 267 -17.23 11.91 -1.53
N VAL A 268 -17.37 13.05 -2.20
CA VAL A 268 -17.49 13.08 -3.66
C VAL A 268 -16.10 12.84 -4.27
N HIS A 269 -15.93 11.73 -4.99
CA HIS A 269 -14.64 11.37 -5.56
C HIS A 269 -14.27 12.31 -6.72
N GLY A 270 -13.01 12.78 -6.76
CA GLY A 270 -12.55 13.80 -7.71
C GLY A 270 -12.71 13.42 -9.18
N THR A 271 -12.41 12.16 -9.53
CA THR A 271 -12.54 11.65 -10.91
C THR A 271 -13.95 11.22 -11.29
N THR A 272 -14.58 10.32 -10.51
CA THR A 272 -15.90 9.76 -10.84
C THR A 272 -17.05 10.70 -10.51
N ARG A 273 -16.82 11.76 -9.70
CA ARG A 273 -17.85 12.69 -9.20
C ARG A 273 -19.00 12.03 -8.45
N ARG A 274 -18.79 10.81 -7.98
CA ARG A 274 -19.77 10.00 -7.22
C ARG A 274 -19.23 9.71 -5.82
N ILE A 275 -20.11 9.34 -4.91
CA ILE A 275 -19.76 8.94 -3.55
C ILE A 275 -19.39 7.45 -3.55
N PRO A 276 -18.15 7.04 -3.21
CA PRO A 276 -17.71 5.65 -3.30
C PRO A 276 -18.63 4.66 -2.58
N LEU A 277 -19.03 4.96 -1.34
CA LEU A 277 -19.94 4.13 -0.57
C LEU A 277 -21.28 3.91 -1.29
N ALA A 278 -21.88 4.97 -1.82
CA ALA A 278 -23.15 4.88 -2.54
C ALA A 278 -23.04 4.04 -3.82
N VAL A 279 -21.93 4.18 -4.57
CA VAL A 279 -21.70 3.34 -5.76
C VAL A 279 -21.50 1.88 -5.39
N PHE A 280 -20.76 1.63 -4.30
CA PHE A 280 -20.49 0.30 -3.81
C PHE A 280 -21.78 -0.41 -3.40
N GLU A 281 -22.59 0.22 -2.55
CA GLU A 281 -23.85 -0.37 -2.08
C GLU A 281 -24.84 -0.61 -3.22
N GLN A 282 -24.92 0.31 -4.18
CA GLN A 282 -25.92 0.22 -5.25
C GLN A 282 -25.54 -0.77 -6.37
N TYR A 283 -24.25 -0.90 -6.72
CA TYR A 283 -23.84 -1.63 -7.94
C TYR A 283 -22.81 -2.73 -7.71
N GLU A 284 -21.91 -2.59 -6.73
CA GLU A 284 -20.72 -3.43 -6.66
C GLU A 284 -20.80 -4.51 -5.60
N LYS A 285 -21.42 -4.24 -4.44
CA LYS A 285 -21.52 -5.19 -3.33
C LYS A 285 -22.11 -6.54 -3.74
N HIS A 286 -23.14 -6.51 -4.59
CA HIS A 286 -23.81 -7.71 -5.08
C HIS A 286 -23.08 -8.41 -6.25
N ALA A 287 -22.10 -7.75 -6.86
CA ALA A 287 -21.31 -8.28 -7.96
C ALA A 287 -20.03 -8.97 -7.49
N LEU A 288 -19.62 -8.76 -6.24
CA LEU A 288 -18.49 -9.46 -5.62
C LEU A 288 -18.78 -10.96 -5.47
N LEU A 289 -17.73 -11.77 -5.56
CA LEU A 289 -17.79 -13.19 -5.23
C LEU A 289 -18.07 -13.36 -3.73
N ALA A 290 -18.82 -14.41 -3.39
CA ALA A 290 -19.10 -14.71 -1.99
C ALA A 290 -17.81 -15.09 -1.24
N LEU A 291 -17.74 -14.70 0.03
CA LEU A 291 -16.69 -15.19 0.92
C LEU A 291 -16.87 -16.70 1.16
N PRO A 292 -15.77 -17.48 1.20
CA PRO A 292 -15.85 -18.87 1.59
C PRO A 292 -16.39 -19.01 3.02
N PRO A 293 -17.10 -20.11 3.35
CA PRO A 293 -17.70 -20.31 4.67
C PRO A 293 -16.66 -20.49 5.78
N VAL A 294 -15.44 -20.92 5.41
CA VAL A 294 -14.30 -21.04 6.31
C VAL A 294 -13.29 -19.96 5.93
N ARG A 295 -12.70 -19.32 6.93
CA ARG A 295 -11.65 -18.33 6.73
C ARG A 295 -10.34 -19.04 6.35
N TYR A 296 -9.59 -18.47 5.40
CA TYR A 296 -8.28 -19.00 5.05
C TYR A 296 -7.32 -18.99 6.25
N GLU A 297 -6.70 -20.14 6.54
CA GLU A 297 -5.71 -20.27 7.61
C GLU A 297 -4.32 -19.87 7.11
N ILE A 298 -3.76 -18.81 7.70
CA ILE A 298 -2.38 -18.40 7.42
C ILE A 298 -1.44 -19.25 8.30
N LEU A 299 -0.74 -20.20 7.67
CA LEU A 299 0.19 -21.09 8.36
C LEU A 299 1.64 -20.59 8.26
N GLU A 300 2.33 -20.53 9.40
CA GLU A 300 3.78 -20.46 9.49
C GLU A 300 4.34 -21.88 9.35
N VAL A 301 5.01 -22.14 8.23
CA VAL A 301 5.59 -23.45 7.90
C VAL A 301 7.09 -23.42 8.16
N GLY A 302 7.63 -24.45 8.80
CA GLY A 302 9.06 -24.59 9.00
C GLY A 302 9.48 -26.03 9.25
N SER A 303 10.78 -26.30 9.25
CA SER A 303 11.32 -27.62 9.59
C SER A 303 12.18 -27.53 10.85
N ARG A 304 12.08 -28.53 11.73
CA ARG A 304 12.87 -28.62 12.96
C ARG A 304 13.31 -30.04 13.21
N LYS A 305 14.54 -30.19 13.70
CA LYS A 305 15.04 -31.47 14.16
C LYS A 305 14.50 -31.76 15.56
N VAL A 306 13.96 -32.96 15.75
CA VAL A 306 13.52 -33.45 17.05
C VAL A 306 14.75 -33.72 17.91
N THR A 307 14.79 -33.09 19.08
CA THR A 307 15.86 -33.25 20.07
C THR A 307 15.86 -34.65 20.71
N ARG A 308 16.93 -35.00 21.42
CA ARG A 308 17.01 -36.26 22.19
C ARG A 308 15.97 -36.36 23.31
N LEU A 309 15.37 -35.24 23.69
CA LEU A 309 14.27 -35.17 24.66
C LEU A 309 12.91 -35.46 24.01
N ALA A 310 12.85 -35.84 22.72
CA ALA A 310 11.61 -35.98 21.96
C ALA A 310 10.80 -34.66 21.89
N HIS A 311 11.49 -33.54 21.72
CA HIS A 311 10.89 -32.21 21.61
C HIS A 311 11.39 -31.45 20.38
N VAL A 312 10.53 -30.58 19.83
CA VAL A 312 10.88 -29.59 18.80
C VAL A 312 10.80 -28.17 19.36
N SER A 313 11.67 -27.27 18.88
CA SER A 313 11.63 -25.87 19.29
C SER A 313 10.75 -25.03 18.37
N TYR A 314 9.82 -24.28 18.96
CA TYR A 314 8.97 -23.32 18.25
C TYR A 314 8.68 -22.11 19.14
N ARG A 315 8.94 -20.89 18.64
CA ARG A 315 8.77 -19.61 19.36
C ARG A 315 9.33 -19.60 20.79
N HIS A 316 10.59 -20.03 20.96
CA HIS A 316 11.28 -20.12 22.25
C HIS A 316 10.68 -21.11 23.27
N ASN A 317 9.75 -21.96 22.86
CA ASN A 317 9.22 -23.08 23.64
C ASN A 317 9.59 -24.42 23.00
N TYR A 318 9.43 -25.49 23.77
CA TYR A 318 9.70 -26.87 23.36
C TYR A 318 8.41 -27.67 23.39
N TYR A 319 8.06 -28.31 22.29
CA TYR A 319 6.83 -29.11 22.16
C TYR A 319 7.17 -30.57 21.95
N SER A 320 6.59 -31.44 22.75
CA SER A 320 6.84 -32.88 22.68
C SER A 320 6.32 -33.49 21.37
N VAL A 321 6.97 -34.56 20.93
CA VAL A 321 6.51 -35.47 19.86
C VAL A 321 6.73 -36.90 20.36
N PRO A 322 6.05 -37.92 19.79
CA PRO A 322 6.27 -39.29 20.23
C PRO A 322 7.76 -39.68 20.14
N ALA A 323 8.26 -40.40 21.15
CA ALA A 323 9.69 -40.69 21.32
C ALA A 323 10.34 -41.36 20.09
N ALA A 324 9.57 -42.12 19.30
CA ALA A 324 10.01 -42.77 18.07
C ALA A 324 10.56 -41.79 17.00
N TYR A 325 10.18 -40.51 17.08
CA TYR A 325 10.61 -39.48 16.13
C TYR A 325 11.86 -38.72 16.58
N ALA A 326 12.48 -39.08 17.71
CA ALA A 326 13.71 -38.45 18.20
C ALA A 326 14.83 -38.51 17.14
N GLY A 327 15.48 -37.36 16.89
CA GLY A 327 16.55 -37.23 15.89
C GLY A 327 16.08 -37.03 14.45
N ARG A 328 14.79 -37.21 14.13
CA ARG A 328 14.24 -36.93 12.80
C ARG A 328 14.01 -35.44 12.57
N THR A 329 13.95 -35.03 11.32
CA THR A 329 13.53 -33.67 10.93
C THR A 329 12.06 -33.69 10.58
N VAL A 330 11.26 -32.89 11.28
CA VAL A 330 9.81 -32.82 11.13
C VAL A 330 9.38 -31.46 10.61
N ARG A 331 8.24 -31.41 9.94
CA ARG A 331 7.62 -30.18 9.44
C ARG A 331 6.64 -29.65 10.48
N LEU A 332 6.71 -28.36 10.73
CA LEU A 332 5.85 -27.61 11.62
C LEU A 332 4.92 -26.75 10.80
N GLU A 333 3.65 -26.74 11.15
CA GLU A 333 2.67 -25.79 10.64
C GLU A 333 1.96 -25.15 11.81
N SER A 334 1.91 -23.83 11.86
CA SER A 334 1.28 -23.10 12.96
C SER A 334 0.44 -21.94 12.47
N ASN A 335 -0.78 -21.81 12.97
CA ASN A 335 -1.61 -20.62 12.79
C ASN A 335 -1.42 -19.58 13.92
N GLY A 336 -0.39 -19.77 14.77
CA GLY A 336 -0.07 -18.91 15.91
C GLY A 336 -0.78 -19.29 17.21
N THR A 337 -1.92 -20.01 17.16
CA THR A 337 -2.61 -20.54 18.34
C THR A 337 -2.42 -22.04 18.50
N CYS A 338 -2.25 -22.75 17.40
CA CYS A 338 -2.05 -24.19 17.36
C CYS A 338 -0.83 -24.54 16.51
N LEU A 339 -0.03 -25.49 17.00
CA LEU A 339 1.14 -26.04 16.33
C LEU A 339 0.84 -27.50 15.92
N LYS A 340 0.80 -27.74 14.62
CA LYS A 340 0.70 -29.07 14.01
C LYS A 340 2.11 -29.53 13.63
N ILE A 341 2.47 -30.76 13.97
CA ILE A 341 3.78 -31.35 13.69
C ILE A 341 3.58 -32.56 12.77
N PHE A 342 4.35 -32.65 11.69
CA PHE A 342 4.25 -33.68 10.67
C PHE A 342 5.58 -34.38 10.41
N ASP A 343 5.55 -35.70 10.25
CA ASP A 343 6.62 -36.48 9.62
C ASP A 343 6.15 -36.87 8.22
N GLY A 344 6.73 -36.26 7.18
CA GLY A 344 6.20 -36.32 5.82
C GLY A 344 4.77 -35.76 5.74
N SER A 345 3.81 -36.60 5.30
CA SER A 345 2.39 -36.28 5.20
C SER A 345 1.59 -36.59 6.48
N THR A 346 2.17 -37.32 7.43
CA THR A 346 1.47 -37.80 8.62
C THR A 346 1.59 -36.79 9.76
N ARG A 347 0.46 -36.35 10.32
CA ARG A 347 0.47 -35.50 11.53
C ARG A 347 0.80 -36.36 12.75
N ILE A 348 1.93 -36.07 13.39
CA ILE A 348 2.44 -36.83 14.54
C ILE A 348 2.12 -36.18 15.89
N ALA A 349 1.83 -34.87 15.92
CA ALA A 349 1.44 -34.17 17.14
C ALA A 349 0.62 -32.91 16.85
N LEU A 350 -0.17 -32.50 17.84
CA LEU A 350 -0.94 -31.27 17.85
C LEU A 350 -0.79 -30.59 19.21
N HIS A 351 -0.41 -29.32 19.24
CA HIS A 351 -0.24 -28.55 20.47
C HIS A 351 -0.96 -27.22 20.42
N GLN A 352 -1.40 -26.73 21.58
CA GLN A 352 -1.71 -25.31 21.74
C GLN A 352 -0.39 -24.54 21.93
N VAL A 353 -0.23 -23.43 21.20
CA VAL A 353 0.96 -22.60 21.29
C VAL A 353 0.93 -21.83 22.61
N SER A 354 1.98 -21.98 23.41
CA SER A 354 2.13 -21.24 24.67
C SER A 354 2.57 -19.80 24.42
N ALA A 355 1.98 -18.87 25.18
CA ALA A 355 2.34 -17.45 25.16
C ALA A 355 3.58 -17.13 26.03
N GLN A 356 3.99 -18.06 26.90
CA GLN A 356 5.20 -17.94 27.72
C GLN A 356 6.46 -18.26 26.89
N MET A 357 7.66 -18.09 27.46
CA MET A 357 8.93 -18.45 26.82
C MET A 357 9.70 -19.44 27.70
N GLY A 358 10.43 -20.37 27.09
CA GLY A 358 11.26 -21.36 27.79
C GLY A 358 10.50 -22.58 28.32
N MET A 359 9.23 -22.76 27.94
CA MET A 359 8.38 -23.83 28.47
C MET A 359 8.55 -25.14 27.69
N TYR A 360 8.44 -26.26 28.41
CA TYR A 360 8.28 -27.60 27.85
C TYR A 360 6.79 -27.98 27.85
N VAL A 361 6.16 -27.93 26.69
CA VAL A 361 4.77 -28.34 26.47
C VAL A 361 4.76 -29.81 26.07
N SER A 362 4.59 -30.67 27.06
CA SER A 362 4.60 -32.13 26.92
C SER A 362 3.19 -32.71 26.94
N LEU A 363 2.89 -33.63 26.01
CA LEU A 363 1.75 -34.52 26.11
C LEU A 363 2.21 -35.84 26.73
N GLU A 364 1.41 -36.39 27.64
CA GLU A 364 1.80 -37.60 28.39
C GLU A 364 1.94 -38.82 27.46
N GLU A 365 1.08 -38.90 26.43
CA GLU A 365 1.12 -39.93 25.37
C GLU A 365 2.42 -39.94 24.54
N HIS A 366 3.22 -38.86 24.58
CA HIS A 366 4.50 -38.79 23.87
C HIS A 366 5.65 -39.37 24.68
N ARG A 367 5.46 -39.62 25.97
CA ARG A 367 6.52 -40.15 26.84
C ARG A 367 6.81 -41.60 26.49
N PRO A 368 8.10 -41.99 26.40
CA PRO A 368 8.44 -43.40 26.23
C PRO A 368 8.05 -44.20 27.47
N ASP A 369 7.40 -45.35 27.27
CA ASP A 369 6.93 -46.23 28.35
C ASP A 369 8.02 -46.64 29.34
N TYR A 370 9.26 -46.75 28.87
CA TYR A 370 10.42 -47.14 29.67
C TYR A 370 11.04 -45.99 30.49
N LYS A 371 10.53 -44.77 30.37
CA LYS A 371 10.93 -43.59 31.16
C LYS A 371 9.74 -43.03 31.96
N LYS A 372 9.00 -43.90 32.64
CA LYS A 372 8.09 -43.47 33.70
C LYS A 372 8.92 -43.01 34.89
N ASN A 373 8.54 -41.87 35.48
CA ASN A 373 9.11 -41.46 36.76
C ASN A 373 8.76 -42.54 37.78
N ILE A 374 9.76 -43.34 38.19
CA ILE A 374 9.61 -44.28 39.28
C ILE A 374 9.25 -43.45 40.52
N SER A 375 8.14 -43.79 41.18
CA SER A 375 7.71 -43.03 42.36
C SER A 375 8.77 -43.14 43.47
N ARG A 376 8.83 -42.19 44.40
CA ARG A 376 9.80 -42.27 45.53
C ARG A 376 9.63 -43.57 46.32
N GLU A 377 8.41 -44.09 46.42
CA GLU A 377 8.08 -45.35 47.09
C GLU A 377 8.56 -46.58 46.31
N GLU A 378 8.46 -46.52 44.99
CA GLU A 378 8.90 -47.58 44.09
C GLU A 378 10.43 -47.61 44.00
N TYR A 379 11.08 -46.44 44.06
CA TYR A 379 12.53 -46.32 44.28
C TYR A 379 12.96 -46.92 45.63
N LYS A 380 12.21 -46.65 46.71
CA LYS A 380 12.48 -47.25 48.03
C LYS A 380 12.33 -48.78 48.00
N ARG A 381 11.33 -49.33 47.29
CA ARG A 381 11.19 -50.79 47.12
C ARG A 381 12.35 -51.40 46.33
N LEU A 382 12.75 -50.75 45.22
CA LEU A 382 13.91 -51.18 44.42
C LEU A 382 15.19 -51.16 45.27
N MET A 383 15.44 -50.11 46.05
CA MET A 383 16.61 -50.03 46.92
C MET A 383 16.57 -51.07 48.06
N GLY A 384 15.39 -51.35 48.62
CA GLY A 384 15.20 -52.41 49.61
C GLY A 384 15.55 -53.81 49.09
N SER A 385 15.42 -54.05 47.78
CA SER A 385 15.80 -55.33 47.15
C SER A 385 17.32 -55.53 47.02
N ILE A 386 18.11 -54.46 47.14
CA ILE A 386 19.59 -54.48 47.06
C ILE A 386 20.21 -54.69 48.44
N GLY A 387 19.53 -54.28 49.51
CA GLY A 387 19.90 -54.56 50.90
C GLY A 387 19.51 -53.44 51.88
N PRO A 388 19.61 -53.68 53.20
CA PRO A 388 19.13 -52.75 54.24
C PRO A 388 19.82 -51.38 54.19
N SER A 389 21.10 -51.35 53.78
CA SER A 389 21.90 -50.14 53.70
C SER A 389 21.47 -49.19 52.56
N GLY A 390 20.79 -49.69 51.53
CA GLY A 390 20.32 -48.87 50.39
C GLY A 390 19.06 -48.04 50.71
N VAL A 391 18.27 -48.46 51.69
CA VAL A 391 17.07 -47.73 52.14
C VAL A 391 17.44 -46.56 53.06
N ALA A 392 18.48 -46.74 53.88
CA ALA A 392 18.98 -45.73 54.81
C ALA A 392 19.60 -44.48 54.14
N THR A 393 19.93 -44.55 52.84
CA THR A 393 20.48 -43.41 52.07
C THR A 393 19.38 -42.50 51.50
N PHE A 394 18.10 -42.85 51.63
CA PHE A 394 16.95 -42.18 50.99
C PHE A 394 16.02 -41.43 51.98
N GLU A 395 16.30 -41.54 53.28
CA GLU A 395 15.79 -40.67 54.35
C GLU A 395 16.65 -39.42 54.46
#